data_AF-A0A0F3IGQ5-F1
#
_entry.id   AF-A0A0F3IGQ5-F1
#
_cell.length_a   1.000
_cell.length_b   1.000
_cell.length_c   1.000
_cell.angle_alpha   90.00
_cell.angle_beta   90.00
_cell.angle_gamma   90.00
#
_symmetry.space_group_name_H-M   'P 1'
#
loop_
_entity.id
_entity.type
_entity.pdbx_description
1 polymer ?
#
loop_
_entity_poly.entity_id
_entity_poly.type
_entity_poly.pdbx_seq_one_letter_code
_entity_poly.pdbx_strand_id
1 'polypeptide(L)'
;MKTEEKIQQQLTTNPIILYMKGVPSQPECGFSAKAVGILNETKFQYAYVNVLAAPFIREKLPSISRWPTYPQLFVNGELVGGCDIIEELYKKGELIPLLASANSEKPETSAEHLSVAEVQALVKQELPDAEVLVDGAGCDLALTVISNAFTDLSLVKKQQLVLSTLTAPLASGKLHAVSVKAFTPAEWQQQQSSQSGLLQISV
;
A
#
# COMPACT_ATOMS: atom_id res chain seq x y z
N MET A 1 -6.96 24.52 -0.57
CA MET A 1 -7.33 23.40 0.33
C MET A 1 -7.58 23.94 1.71
N LYS A 2 -8.80 23.74 2.22
CA LYS A 2 -9.18 24.12 3.58
C LYS A 2 -8.54 23.15 4.58
N THR A 3 -8.23 23.64 5.78
CA THR A 3 -7.63 22.83 6.87
C THR A 3 -8.45 21.58 7.21
N GLU A 4 -9.78 21.67 7.15
CA GLU A 4 -10.69 20.54 7.37
C GLU A 4 -10.46 19.39 6.38
N GLU A 5 -10.28 19.70 5.09
CA GLU A 5 -10.06 18.69 4.06
C GLU A 5 -8.75 17.92 4.31
N LYS A 6 -7.70 18.62 4.76
CA LYS A 6 -6.42 17.98 5.11
C LYS A 6 -6.56 17.05 6.31
N ILE A 7 -7.30 17.45 7.33
CA ILE A 7 -7.54 16.62 8.52
C ILE A 7 -8.35 15.39 8.14
N GLN A 8 -9.45 15.58 7.40
CA GLN A 8 -10.27 14.47 6.89
C GLN A 8 -9.43 13.51 6.03
N GLN A 9 -8.61 14.03 5.12
CA GLN A 9 -7.71 13.21 4.32
C GLN A 9 -6.71 12.43 5.19
N GLN A 10 -6.12 13.05 6.22
CA GLN A 10 -5.23 12.35 7.14
C GLN A 10 -5.92 11.21 7.88
N LEU A 11 -7.14 11.45 8.38
CA LEU A 11 -7.96 10.45 9.06
C LEU A 11 -8.36 9.30 8.11
N THR A 12 -8.68 9.62 6.86
CA THR A 12 -9.04 8.62 5.84
C THR A 12 -7.84 7.87 5.30
N THR A 13 -6.67 8.50 5.16
CA THR A 13 -5.46 7.83 4.68
C THR A 13 -4.88 6.91 5.75
N ASN A 14 -4.80 7.36 7.00
CA ASN A 14 -4.10 6.65 8.07
C ASN A 14 -5.10 5.93 8.99
N PRO A 15 -5.16 4.59 8.98
CA PRO A 15 -6.12 3.83 9.79
C PRO A 15 -5.90 4.04 11.29
N ILE A 16 -4.66 4.28 11.72
CA ILE A 16 -4.34 4.61 13.11
C ILE A 16 -3.51 5.88 13.08
N ILE A 17 -4.00 6.95 13.70
CA ILE A 17 -3.32 8.25 13.72
C ILE A 17 -3.41 8.93 15.08
N LEU A 18 -2.26 9.41 15.58
CA LEU A 18 -2.12 10.11 16.85
C LEU A 18 -1.75 11.58 16.64
N TYR A 19 -2.63 12.48 17.06
CA TYR A 19 -2.32 13.90 17.16
C TYR A 19 -1.70 14.18 18.52
N MET A 20 -0.44 14.61 18.54
CA MET A 20 0.35 14.76 19.77
C MET A 20 1.18 16.04 19.78
N LYS A 21 1.66 16.42 20.97
CA LYS A 21 2.60 17.54 21.15
C LYS A 21 4.04 17.00 21.10
N GLY A 22 4.79 17.39 20.08
CA GLY A 22 6.10 16.81 19.77
C GLY A 22 5.97 15.63 18.81
N VAL A 23 6.96 14.74 18.84
CA VAL A 23 7.03 13.54 17.99
C VAL A 23 7.23 12.27 18.85
N PRO A 24 6.93 11.05 18.36
CA PRO A 24 7.07 9.84 19.18
C PRO A 24 8.46 9.62 19.76
N SER A 25 9.51 10.01 19.03
CA SER A 25 10.91 9.93 19.49
C SER A 25 11.28 11.00 20.52
N GLN A 26 10.57 12.13 20.52
CA GLN A 26 10.82 13.28 21.39
C GLN A 26 9.49 13.97 21.73
N PRO A 27 8.70 13.40 22.65
CA PRO A 27 7.43 13.97 23.06
C PRO A 27 7.67 15.23 23.91
N GLU A 28 6.93 16.30 23.64
CA GLU A 28 7.07 17.59 24.35
C GLU A 28 6.03 17.77 25.46
N CYS A 29 5.28 16.71 25.78
CA CYS A 29 4.24 16.70 26.80
C CYS A 29 4.13 15.32 27.44
N GLY A 30 4.05 15.24 28.78
CA GLY A 30 3.96 13.98 29.52
C GLY A 30 2.77 13.10 29.11
N PHE A 31 1.60 13.70 28.82
CA PHE A 31 0.44 12.96 28.31
C PHE A 31 0.68 12.37 26.91
N SER A 32 1.40 13.10 26.05
CA SER A 32 1.79 12.60 24.73
C SER A 32 2.82 11.48 24.85
N ALA A 33 3.79 11.61 25.76
CA ALA A 33 4.78 10.56 26.04
C ALA A 33 4.12 9.26 26.53
N LYS A 34 3.14 9.37 27.42
CA LYS A 34 2.41 8.22 27.95
C LYS A 34 1.59 7.50 26.89
N ALA A 35 0.83 8.24 26.08
CA ALA A 35 0.06 7.66 24.97
C ALA A 35 0.95 6.95 23.94
N VAL A 36 2.09 7.55 23.58
CA VAL A 36 3.09 6.94 22.70
C VAL A 36 3.69 5.68 23.31
N GLY A 37 4.02 5.69 24.60
CA GLY A 37 4.55 4.52 25.30
C GLY A 37 3.61 3.31 25.17
N ILE A 38 2.32 3.52 25.47
CA ILE A 38 1.29 2.49 25.36
C ILE A 38 1.17 1.97 23.92
N LEU A 39 1.10 2.87 22.92
CA LEU A 39 1.00 2.47 21.52
C LEU A 39 2.25 1.73 21.03
N ASN A 40 3.44 2.08 21.52
CA ASN A 40 4.67 1.35 21.20
C ASN A 40 4.72 -0.04 21.82
N GLU A 41 4.06 -0.25 22.96
CA GLU A 41 3.92 -1.56 23.59
C GLU A 41 2.99 -2.48 22.79
N THR A 42 1.96 -1.94 22.13
CA THR A 42 1.04 -2.75 21.31
C THR A 42 1.65 -3.27 20.01
N LYS A 43 2.82 -2.73 19.58
CA LYS A 43 3.54 -3.08 18.34
C LYS A 43 2.81 -2.77 17.02
N PHE A 44 1.67 -2.10 17.07
CA PHE A 44 0.97 -1.64 15.86
C PHE A 44 1.65 -0.40 15.28
N GLN A 45 1.67 -0.31 13.94
CA GLN A 45 2.13 0.88 13.24
C GLN A 45 1.05 1.96 13.30
N TYR A 46 1.44 3.19 13.55
CA TYR A 46 0.53 4.34 13.58
C TYR A 46 1.18 5.58 12.99
N ALA A 47 0.38 6.41 12.33
CA ALA A 47 0.80 7.73 11.90
C ALA A 47 0.74 8.72 13.07
N TYR A 48 1.54 9.78 13.04
CA TYR A 48 1.48 10.83 14.04
C TYR A 48 1.51 12.21 13.40
N VAL A 49 0.94 13.19 14.11
CA VAL A 49 0.97 14.59 13.72
C VAL A 49 1.40 15.43 14.91
N ASN A 50 2.51 16.15 14.73
CA ASN A 50 2.96 17.14 15.72
C ASN A 50 2.11 18.41 15.59
N VAL A 51 1.16 18.60 16.49
CA VAL A 51 0.27 19.77 16.47
C VAL A 51 0.98 21.07 16.86
N LEU A 52 2.19 21.01 17.42
CA LEU A 52 3.01 22.19 17.67
C LEU A 52 3.65 22.73 16.38
N ALA A 53 4.01 21.83 15.46
CA ALA A 53 4.51 22.20 14.13
C ALA A 53 3.38 22.58 13.15
N ALA A 54 2.14 22.16 13.42
CA ALA A 54 0.98 22.41 12.57
C ALA A 54 -0.11 23.23 13.32
N PRO A 55 0.07 24.56 13.49
CA PRO A 55 -0.85 25.41 14.25
C PRO A 55 -2.28 25.38 13.71
N PHE A 56 -2.44 25.27 12.39
CA PHE A 56 -3.74 25.15 11.73
C PHE A 56 -4.51 23.89 12.16
N ILE A 57 -3.82 22.76 12.36
CA ILE A 57 -4.45 21.52 12.86
C ILE A 57 -4.81 21.70 14.33
N ARG A 58 -3.89 22.29 15.12
CA ARG A 58 -4.08 22.53 16.55
C ARG A 58 -5.36 23.30 16.85
N GLU A 59 -5.64 24.34 16.07
CA GLU A 59 -6.80 25.21 16.23
C GLU A 59 -8.11 24.54 15.77
N LYS A 60 -8.05 23.73 14.71
CA LYS A 60 -9.26 23.24 14.04
C LYS A 60 -9.70 21.83 14.46
N LEU A 61 -8.76 20.95 14.77
CA LEU A 61 -9.06 19.56 15.16
C LEU A 61 -9.99 19.44 16.37
N PRO A 62 -9.89 20.26 17.44
CA PRO A 62 -10.79 20.15 18.59
C PRO A 62 -12.26 20.35 18.23
N SER A 63 -12.54 21.24 17.27
CA SER A 63 -13.91 21.49 16.78
C SER A 63 -14.44 20.34 15.91
N ILE A 64 -13.55 19.67 15.16
CA ILE A 64 -13.93 18.52 14.31
C ILE A 64 -14.18 17.28 15.16
N SER A 65 -13.24 16.98 16.06
CA SER A 65 -13.24 15.81 16.94
C SER A 65 -14.21 15.92 18.11
N ARG A 66 -14.70 17.15 18.38
CA ARG A 66 -15.42 17.51 19.61
C ARG A 66 -14.64 17.16 20.88
N TRP A 67 -13.30 17.21 20.80
CA TRP A 67 -12.40 16.86 21.89
C TRP A 67 -11.41 18.01 22.19
N PRO A 68 -11.38 18.56 23.42
CA PRO A 68 -10.66 19.81 23.70
C PRO A 68 -9.16 19.66 23.94
N THR A 69 -8.65 18.45 24.18
CA THR A 69 -7.28 18.22 24.67
C THR A 69 -6.41 17.38 23.73
N TYR A 70 -5.10 17.38 23.96
CA TYR A 70 -4.13 16.54 23.26
C TYR A 70 -3.33 15.73 24.29
N PRO A 71 -2.91 14.48 23.97
CA PRO A 71 -2.99 13.82 22.66
C PRO A 71 -4.41 13.34 22.29
N GLN A 72 -4.66 13.12 20.99
CA GLN A 72 -5.91 12.53 20.47
C GLN A 72 -5.59 11.36 19.54
N LEU A 73 -6.10 10.17 19.86
CA LEU A 73 -5.96 8.97 19.03
C LEU A 73 -7.21 8.78 18.19
N PHE A 74 -7.01 8.57 16.89
CA PHE A 74 -8.06 8.18 15.96
C PHE A 74 -7.76 6.82 15.37
N VAL A 75 -8.81 6.03 15.19
CA VAL A 75 -8.75 4.71 14.58
C VAL A 75 -9.90 4.59 13.58
N ASN A 76 -9.60 4.23 12.33
CA ASN A 76 -10.52 4.22 11.18
C ASN A 76 -11.32 5.53 11.01
N GLY A 77 -10.69 6.67 11.33
CA GLY A 77 -11.31 8.00 11.26
C GLY A 77 -12.23 8.35 12.44
N GLU A 78 -12.44 7.43 13.38
CA GLU A 78 -13.19 7.67 14.61
C GLU A 78 -12.26 8.05 15.75
N LEU A 79 -12.69 9.01 16.58
CA LEU A 79 -11.94 9.41 17.77
C LEU A 79 -12.07 8.31 18.83
N VAL A 80 -10.95 7.71 19.21
CA VAL A 80 -10.88 6.79 20.35
C VAL A 80 -10.83 7.57 21.67
N GLY A 81 -10.00 8.61 21.72
CA GLY A 81 -9.92 9.50 22.88
C GLY A 81 -8.53 10.05 23.15
N GLY A 82 -8.37 10.63 24.35
CA GLY A 82 -7.10 11.16 24.85
C GLY A 82 -6.27 10.15 25.66
N CYS A 83 -5.22 10.64 26.30
CA CYS A 83 -4.26 9.81 27.05
C CYS A 83 -4.91 8.88 28.09
N ASP A 84 -5.84 9.38 28.91
CA ASP A 84 -6.47 8.61 29.99
C ASP A 84 -7.34 7.47 29.44
N ILE A 85 -8.07 7.73 28.34
CA ILE A 85 -8.90 6.73 27.67
C ILE A 85 -8.02 5.65 27.03
N ILE A 86 -6.94 6.05 26.35
CA ILE A 86 -5.98 5.11 25.74
C ILE A 86 -5.40 4.18 26.82
N GLU A 87 -5.03 4.71 27.97
CA GLU A 87 -4.53 3.92 29.09
C GLU A 87 -5.59 2.98 29.66
N GLU A 88 -6.83 3.46 29.83
CA GLU A 88 -7.91 2.62 30.34
C GLU A 88 -8.23 1.47 29.38
N LEU A 89 -8.36 1.75 28.09
CA LEU A 89 -8.60 0.74 27.05
C LEU A 89 -7.45 -0.28 26.98
N TYR A 90 -6.21 0.18 27.16
CA TYR A 90 -5.05 -0.71 27.22
C TYR A 90 -5.10 -1.63 28.43
N LYS A 91 -5.38 -1.10 29.62
CA LYS A 91 -5.51 -1.89 30.87
C LYS A 91 -6.65 -2.90 30.80
N LYS A 92 -7.75 -2.57 30.11
CA LYS A 92 -8.89 -3.46 29.85
C LYS A 92 -8.63 -4.49 28.75
N GLY A 93 -7.54 -4.34 27.97
CA GLY A 93 -7.25 -5.19 26.82
C GLY A 93 -8.14 -4.91 25.60
N GLU A 94 -8.92 -3.83 25.61
CA GLU A 94 -9.83 -3.42 24.53
C GLU A 94 -9.11 -2.60 23.44
N LEU A 95 -7.96 -2.00 23.76
CA LEU A 95 -7.20 -1.21 22.79
C LEU A 95 -6.62 -2.06 21.65
N ILE A 96 -6.07 -3.24 21.97
CA ILE A 96 -5.46 -4.15 21.00
C ILE A 96 -6.44 -4.59 19.91
N PRO A 97 -7.64 -5.14 20.22
CA PRO A 97 -8.58 -5.53 19.18
C PRO A 97 -9.05 -4.33 18.35
N LEU A 98 -9.20 -3.15 18.95
CA LEU A 98 -9.58 -1.92 18.24
C LEU A 98 -8.50 -1.54 17.19
N LEU A 99 -7.22 -1.54 17.59
CA LEU A 99 -6.10 -1.30 16.66
C LEU A 99 -5.98 -2.42 15.61
N ALA A 100 -6.19 -3.67 16.00
CA ALA A 100 -6.11 -4.81 15.10
C ALA A 100 -7.17 -4.75 13.99
N SER A 101 -8.40 -4.34 14.30
CA SER A 101 -9.46 -4.14 13.30
C SER A 101 -9.04 -3.13 12.23
N ALA A 102 -8.47 -2.00 12.65
CA ALA A 102 -8.01 -0.96 11.73
C ALA A 102 -6.76 -1.35 10.92
N ASN A 103 -5.88 -2.17 11.51
CA ASN A 103 -4.72 -2.72 10.83
C ASN A 103 -5.07 -3.90 9.89
N SER A 104 -6.20 -4.58 10.14
CA SER A 104 -6.70 -5.69 9.31
C SER A 104 -7.57 -5.21 8.16
N GLU A 105 -8.21 -4.04 8.28
CA GLU A 105 -9.01 -3.41 7.22
C GLU A 105 -8.19 -2.55 6.25
N LYS A 106 -6.89 -2.38 6.47
CA LYS A 106 -5.97 -1.82 5.47
C LYS A 106 -4.62 -2.54 5.44
N PRO A 107 -4.47 -3.58 4.63
CA PRO A 107 -3.30 -3.64 3.81
C PRO A 107 -3.42 -2.50 2.76
N GLU A 108 -2.39 -1.66 2.66
CA GLU A 108 -2.03 -0.97 1.41
C GLU A 108 -2.89 0.24 0.99
N THR A 109 -2.55 1.43 1.50
CA THR A 109 -2.61 2.63 0.65
C THR A 109 -1.34 2.70 -0.20
N SER A 110 -1.37 2.00 -1.33
CA SER A 110 -0.78 2.47 -2.58
C SER A 110 -1.88 2.38 -3.61
N ALA A 111 -2.00 3.41 -4.44
CA ALA A 111 -2.92 3.40 -5.58
C ALA A 111 -2.85 2.06 -6.31
N GLU A 112 -4.02 1.53 -6.63
CA GLU A 112 -4.31 0.32 -7.39
C GLU A 112 -3.13 -0.23 -8.21
N HIS A 113 -2.49 -1.28 -7.71
CA HIS A 113 -1.71 -2.20 -8.52
C HIS A 113 -2.28 -3.60 -8.34
N LEU A 114 -2.66 -4.26 -9.43
CA LEU A 114 -2.95 -5.69 -9.38
C LEU A 114 -1.73 -6.40 -8.78
N SER A 115 -1.95 -7.26 -7.79
CA SER A 115 -0.89 -8.11 -7.30
C SER A 115 -0.37 -9.02 -8.43
N VAL A 116 0.93 -9.38 -8.40
CA VAL A 116 1.52 -10.30 -9.39
C VAL A 116 0.68 -11.57 -9.55
N ALA A 117 0.12 -12.07 -8.45
CA ALA A 117 -0.75 -13.24 -8.43
C ALA A 117 -2.07 -13.02 -9.21
N GLU A 118 -2.70 -11.85 -9.09
CA GLU A 118 -3.92 -11.52 -9.83
C GLU A 118 -3.64 -11.34 -11.32
N VAL A 119 -2.53 -10.68 -11.67
CA VAL A 119 -2.10 -10.55 -13.07
C VAL A 119 -1.88 -11.94 -13.69
N GLN A 120 -1.20 -12.84 -12.98
CA GLN A 120 -1.01 -14.22 -13.42
C GLN A 120 -2.34 -14.96 -13.58
N ALA A 121 -3.28 -14.77 -12.64
CA ALA A 121 -4.60 -15.42 -12.70
C ALA A 121 -5.43 -14.95 -13.91
N LEU A 122 -5.44 -13.64 -14.20
CA LEU A 122 -6.15 -13.08 -15.36
C LEU A 122 -5.60 -13.61 -16.69
N VAL A 123 -4.28 -13.68 -16.82
CA VAL A 123 -3.67 -14.21 -18.04
C VAL A 123 -3.90 -15.72 -18.15
N LYS A 124 -3.84 -16.47 -17.04
CA LYS A 124 -4.15 -17.91 -17.02
C LYS A 124 -5.62 -18.23 -17.32
N GLN A 125 -6.53 -17.29 -17.06
CA GLN A 125 -7.95 -17.45 -17.39
C GLN A 125 -8.18 -17.48 -18.90
N GLU A 126 -7.45 -16.65 -19.66
CA GLU A 126 -7.53 -16.61 -21.13
C GLU A 126 -6.58 -17.62 -21.78
N LEU A 127 -5.45 -17.91 -21.15
CA LEU A 127 -4.42 -18.83 -21.63
C LEU A 127 -4.01 -19.82 -20.51
N PRO A 128 -4.72 -20.94 -20.34
CA PRO A 128 -4.44 -21.91 -19.27
C PRO A 128 -3.04 -22.54 -19.37
N ASP A 129 -2.52 -22.67 -20.60
CA ASP A 129 -1.18 -23.18 -20.88
C ASP A 129 -0.09 -22.09 -20.88
N ALA A 130 -0.42 -20.85 -20.47
CA ALA A 130 0.55 -19.77 -20.41
C ALA A 130 1.29 -19.71 -19.08
N GLU A 131 2.61 -19.63 -19.17
CA GLU A 131 3.48 -19.28 -18.07
C GLU A 131 3.74 -17.77 -18.09
N VAL A 132 3.52 -17.12 -16.95
CA VAL A 132 3.54 -15.65 -16.86
C VAL A 132 4.56 -15.24 -15.83
N LEU A 133 5.61 -14.59 -16.30
CA LEU A 133 6.67 -14.02 -15.50
C LEU A 133 6.46 -12.51 -15.44
N VAL A 134 6.35 -11.97 -14.23
CA VAL A 134 6.21 -10.53 -14.01
C VAL A 134 7.53 -10.04 -13.42
N ASP A 135 8.18 -9.14 -14.13
CA ASP A 135 9.45 -8.54 -13.72
C ASP A 135 9.23 -7.02 -13.54
N GLY A 136 9.67 -6.48 -12.40
CA GLY A 136 9.50 -5.07 -12.05
C GLY A 136 8.87 -4.84 -10.67
N ALA A 137 9.13 -3.66 -10.11
CA ALA A 137 8.54 -3.17 -8.86
C ALA A 137 7.96 -1.77 -9.07
N GLY A 138 6.69 -1.56 -8.76
CA GLY A 138 6.00 -0.26 -8.90
C GLY A 138 5.20 -0.11 -10.21
N CYS A 139 5.26 1.08 -10.82
CA CYS A 139 4.39 1.48 -11.94
C CYS A 139 4.82 0.97 -13.33
N ASP A 140 6.07 0.50 -13.48
CA ASP A 140 6.62 0.01 -14.74
C ASP A 140 6.79 -1.52 -14.68
N LEU A 141 5.70 -2.23 -14.96
CA LEU A 141 5.69 -3.70 -14.93
C LEU A 141 6.05 -4.26 -16.31
N ALA A 142 6.99 -5.20 -16.35
CA ALA A 142 7.29 -5.99 -17.54
C ALA A 142 6.65 -7.38 -17.40
N LEU A 143 5.62 -7.65 -18.20
CA LEU A 143 4.99 -8.95 -18.28
C LEU A 143 5.60 -9.77 -19.41
N THR A 144 6.11 -10.95 -19.08
CA THR A 144 6.57 -11.94 -20.04
C THR A 144 5.64 -13.14 -20.02
N VAL A 145 4.92 -13.37 -21.11
CA VAL A 145 3.96 -14.46 -21.26
C VAL A 145 4.53 -15.50 -22.22
N ILE A 146 4.63 -16.73 -21.76
CA ILE A 146 5.20 -17.85 -22.50
C ILE A 146 4.09 -18.87 -22.74
N SER A 147 3.74 -19.13 -24.00
CA SER A 147 2.68 -20.08 -24.33
C SER A 147 2.88 -20.72 -25.69
N ASN A 148 2.47 -21.99 -25.80
CA ASN A 148 2.41 -22.70 -27.08
C ASN A 148 1.35 -22.13 -28.03
N ALA A 149 0.36 -21.38 -27.51
CA ALA A 149 -0.65 -20.70 -28.32
C ALA A 149 -0.06 -19.65 -29.28
N PHE A 150 1.19 -19.22 -29.05
CA PHE A 150 1.88 -18.25 -29.88
C PHE A 150 2.62 -18.87 -31.09
N THR A 151 2.65 -20.20 -31.25
CA THR A 151 3.47 -20.87 -32.28
C THR A 151 3.12 -20.45 -33.71
N ASP A 152 1.84 -20.25 -34.00
CA ASP A 152 1.34 -19.91 -35.35
C ASP A 152 0.98 -18.42 -35.52
N LEU A 153 1.35 -17.57 -34.56
CA LEU A 153 0.98 -16.15 -34.56
C LEU A 153 2.18 -15.25 -34.91
N SER A 154 1.92 -14.18 -35.66
CA SER A 154 2.93 -13.14 -35.91
C SER A 154 3.24 -12.36 -34.63
N LEU A 155 4.45 -11.79 -34.53
CA LEU A 155 4.90 -11.03 -33.35
C LEU A 155 3.87 -9.99 -32.86
N VAL A 156 3.27 -9.25 -33.79
CA VAL A 156 2.23 -8.25 -33.48
C VAL A 156 0.96 -8.90 -32.97
N LYS A 157 0.51 -10.02 -33.55
CA LYS A 157 -0.68 -10.76 -33.08
C LYS A 157 -0.46 -11.37 -31.70
N LYS A 158 0.74 -11.90 -31.42
CA LYS A 158 1.13 -12.40 -30.08
C LYS A 158 0.97 -11.29 -29.03
N GLN A 159 1.54 -10.12 -29.30
CA GLN A 159 1.47 -8.97 -28.40
C GLN A 159 0.04 -8.43 -28.25
N GLN A 160 -0.72 -8.31 -29.34
CA GLN A 160 -2.11 -7.83 -29.30
C GLN A 160 -3.01 -8.75 -28.47
N LEU A 161 -2.86 -10.07 -28.60
CA LEU A 161 -3.63 -11.04 -27.82
C LEU A 161 -3.39 -10.83 -26.32
N VAL A 162 -2.13 -10.75 -25.90
CA VAL A 162 -1.82 -10.52 -24.48
C VAL A 162 -2.25 -9.12 -24.03
N LEU A 163 -2.03 -8.09 -24.84
CA LEU A 163 -2.46 -6.73 -24.51
C LEU A 163 -3.97 -6.64 -24.34
N SER A 164 -4.76 -7.35 -25.15
CA SER A 164 -6.22 -7.37 -25.01
C SER A 164 -6.71 -7.92 -23.67
N THR A 165 -5.98 -8.86 -23.07
CA THR A 165 -6.28 -9.35 -21.70
C THR A 165 -5.99 -8.30 -20.62
N LEU A 166 -5.02 -7.43 -20.88
CA LEU A 166 -4.56 -6.38 -19.95
C LEU A 166 -5.25 -5.02 -20.20
N THR A 167 -6.00 -4.89 -21.29
CA THR A 167 -6.77 -3.68 -21.61
C THR A 167 -7.78 -3.34 -20.54
N ALA A 168 -8.43 -4.32 -19.90
CA ALA A 168 -9.41 -4.07 -18.84
C ALA A 168 -8.76 -3.42 -17.59
N PRO A 169 -7.66 -3.96 -17.03
CA PRO A 169 -6.88 -3.29 -16.00
C PRO A 169 -6.35 -1.90 -16.41
N LEU A 170 -5.82 -1.77 -17.62
CA LEU A 170 -5.32 -0.51 -18.18
C LEU A 170 -6.41 0.57 -18.26
N ALA A 171 -7.59 0.22 -18.79
CA ALA A 171 -8.72 1.13 -18.92
C ALA A 171 -9.33 1.53 -17.58
N SER A 172 -9.23 0.68 -16.57
CA SER A 172 -9.73 0.96 -15.22
C SER A 172 -8.84 1.92 -14.41
N GLY A 173 -7.66 2.32 -14.93
CA GLY A 173 -6.70 3.15 -14.20
C GLY A 173 -5.83 2.39 -13.19
N LYS A 174 -6.05 1.07 -13.07
CA LYS A 174 -5.29 0.15 -12.21
C LYS A 174 -3.87 -0.17 -12.73
N LEU A 175 -3.55 0.27 -13.94
CA LEU A 175 -2.28 -0.01 -14.57
C LEU A 175 -1.88 1.18 -15.47
N HIS A 176 -0.77 1.85 -15.15
CA HIS A 176 -0.33 3.08 -15.82
C HIS A 176 0.53 2.81 -17.06
N ALA A 177 1.45 1.83 -16.98
CA ALA A 177 2.27 1.38 -18.10
C ALA A 177 2.66 -0.10 -17.91
N VAL A 178 2.52 -0.91 -18.96
CA VAL A 178 3.00 -2.30 -18.97
C VAL A 178 3.77 -2.57 -20.26
N SER A 179 4.95 -3.18 -20.10
CA SER A 179 5.69 -3.75 -21.22
C SER A 179 5.37 -5.24 -21.34
N VAL A 180 4.67 -5.62 -22.41
CA VAL A 180 4.28 -7.01 -22.64
C VAL A 180 5.21 -7.66 -23.65
N LYS A 181 5.78 -8.82 -23.29
CA LYS A 181 6.56 -9.67 -24.18
C LYS A 181 5.91 -11.05 -24.25
N ALA A 182 5.60 -11.51 -25.46
CA ALA A 182 5.00 -12.81 -25.69
C ALA A 182 5.99 -13.71 -26.43
N PHE A 183 6.31 -14.86 -25.86
CA PHE A 183 7.26 -15.83 -26.41
C PHE A 183 6.65 -17.23 -26.45
N THR A 184 7.07 -18.05 -27.40
CA THR A 184 6.89 -19.50 -27.28
C THR A 184 7.93 -20.07 -26.30
N PRO A 185 7.69 -21.25 -25.71
CA PRO A 185 8.70 -21.91 -24.86
C PRO A 185 10.05 -22.08 -25.56
N ALA A 186 10.05 -22.37 -26.86
CA ALA A 186 11.26 -22.47 -27.67
C ALA A 186 12.01 -21.12 -27.81
N GLU A 187 11.28 -20.03 -28.10
CA GLU A 187 11.86 -18.67 -28.16
C GLU A 187 12.41 -18.23 -26.79
N TRP A 188 11.69 -18.54 -25.71
CA TRP A 188 12.11 -18.18 -24.35
C TRP A 188 13.41 -18.88 -23.94
N GLN A 189 13.55 -20.16 -24.25
CA GLN A 189 14.75 -20.93 -23.93
C GLN A 189 15.99 -20.42 -24.67
N GLN A 190 15.84 -19.97 -25.92
CA GLN A 190 16.93 -19.31 -26.66
C GLN A 190 17.31 -17.95 -26.05
N GLN A 191 16.33 -17.16 -25.60
CA GLN A 191 16.57 -15.86 -25.00
C GLN A 191 17.27 -15.96 -23.63
N GLN A 192 16.87 -16.92 -22.80
CA GLN A 192 17.55 -17.20 -21.53
C GLN A 192 19.00 -17.65 -21.74
N SER A 193 19.24 -18.51 -22.73
CA SER A 193 20.58 -19.00 -23.09
C SER A 193 21.50 -17.84 -23.50
N SER A 194 20.96 -16.85 -24.21
CA SER A 194 21.70 -15.65 -24.65
C SER A 194 22.03 -14.70 -23.49
N GLN A 195 21.17 -14.62 -22.47
CA GLN A 195 21.40 -13.79 -21.28
C GLN A 195 22.42 -14.42 -20.31
N SER A 196 22.43 -15.75 -20.18
CA SER A 196 23.34 -16.47 -19.27
C SER A 196 24.80 -16.48 -19.77
N GLY A 197 25.02 -16.32 -21.08
CA GLY A 197 26.35 -16.32 -21.69
C GLY A 197 27.20 -15.06 -21.44
N LEU A 198 26.65 -13.98 -20.88
CA LEU A 198 27.35 -12.70 -20.66
C LEU A 198 28.06 -12.58 -19.29
N LEU A 199 27.87 -13.53 -18.37
CA LEU A 199 28.47 -13.52 -17.03
C LEU A 199 29.79 -14.30 -16.91
N GLN A 200 30.36 -14.76 -18.03
CA GLN A 200 31.72 -15.28 -18.06
C GLN A 200 32.57 -14.40 -18.97
N ILE A 201 33.22 -13.38 -18.41
CA ILE A 201 34.63 -12.99 -18.62
C ILE A 201 34.83 -11.69 -17.82
N SER A 202 35.50 -11.80 -16.68
CA SER A 202 36.58 -10.90 -16.26
C SER A 202 37.28 -11.60 -15.10
N VAL A 203 38.28 -12.40 -15.48
CA VAL A 203 39.41 -12.78 -14.60
C VAL A 203 40.30 -11.56 -14.43
#